data_AF-A0A1F6Y6F9-F1
#
_entry.id   AF-A0A1F6Y6F9-F1
#
_cell.length_a   1.000
_cell.length_b   1.000
_cell.length_c   1.000
_cell.angle_alpha   90.00
_cell.angle_beta   90.00
_cell.angle_gamma   90.00
#
_symmetry.space_group_name_H-M   'P 1'
#
loop_
_entity.id
_entity.type
_entity.pdbx_description
1 polymer ?
#
loop_
_entity_poly.entity_id
_entity_poly.type
_entity_poly.pdbx_seq_one_letter_code
_entity_poly.pdbx_strand_id
1 'polypeptide(L)'
;MKIKSLETLAAEHAKKERISQLNSEVAEFASVREDVFNQMLERGKPEYKWFILGIRILRRLSGSFERSHLMENYYIAMRFVDDVADGDVPLPDGYASSADYVQQKIDNLTARGLPKDKVDELFKLCFKLAKEAGFDISEETVDILESLLFDAKRKGTHQIFSGQELYDHFYKLDIRGVIGGALKACGESPEHFSAIQPLGEADRIYYNLRDLKEDLKAGLVNISAEDCERLDITIDTLKSRKYKNHPGVLQWCKEQAKKGLTLIEEYQKRKKDIHLQVLIDVALKLAFEAKAKAFMADVAQGNLKRVFDRHA
;
A
#
# COMPACT_ATOMS: atom_id res chain seq x y z
N MET A 1 -49.14 2.28 -7.24
CA MET A 1 -48.52 1.84 -5.96
C MET A 1 -48.21 0.36 -6.09
N LYS A 2 -46.94 -0.04 -6.22
CA LYS A 2 -46.57 -1.47 -6.36
C LYS A 2 -46.45 -2.07 -4.95
N ILE A 3 -47.30 -3.04 -4.63
CA ILE A 3 -47.19 -3.82 -3.39
C ILE A 3 -45.96 -4.71 -3.55
N LYS A 4 -44.94 -4.53 -2.70
CA LYS A 4 -43.78 -5.43 -2.65
C LYS A 4 -44.25 -6.81 -2.20
N SER A 5 -43.69 -7.88 -2.76
CA SER A 5 -44.00 -9.24 -2.30
C SER A 5 -43.54 -9.42 -0.84
N LEU A 6 -44.18 -10.33 -0.11
CA LEU A 6 -43.77 -10.71 1.25
C LEU A 6 -42.30 -11.17 1.29
N GLU A 7 -41.84 -11.86 0.25
CA GLU A 7 -40.44 -12.29 0.08
C GLU A 7 -39.47 -11.10 0.00
N THR A 8 -39.85 -10.06 -0.76
CA THR A 8 -39.03 -8.84 -0.87
C THR A 8 -38.94 -8.13 0.49
N LEU A 9 -40.04 -8.05 1.23
CA LEU A 9 -40.07 -7.43 2.55
C LEU A 9 -39.25 -8.23 3.58
N ALA A 10 -39.33 -9.55 3.55
CA ALA A 10 -38.55 -10.43 4.42
C ALA A 10 -37.04 -10.29 4.13
N ALA A 11 -36.64 -10.26 2.85
CA ALA A 11 -35.25 -10.05 2.45
C ALA A 11 -34.72 -8.66 2.88
N GLU A 12 -35.54 -7.61 2.74
CA GLU A 12 -35.18 -6.26 3.22
C GLU A 12 -35.03 -6.20 4.73
N HIS A 13 -35.87 -6.90 5.50
CA HIS A 13 -35.76 -6.98 6.95
C HIS A 13 -34.48 -7.70 7.39
N ALA A 14 -34.25 -8.90 6.86
CA ALA A 14 -33.04 -9.68 7.17
C ALA A 14 -31.77 -8.91 6.84
N LYS A 15 -31.75 -8.18 5.70
CA LYS A 15 -30.63 -7.30 5.34
C LYS A 15 -30.42 -6.17 6.36
N LYS A 16 -31.48 -5.55 6.87
CA LYS A 16 -31.37 -4.49 7.89
C LYS A 16 -30.86 -5.03 9.22
N GLU A 17 -31.36 -6.17 9.68
CA GLU A 17 -30.88 -6.83 10.90
C GLU A 17 -29.41 -7.18 10.77
N ARG A 18 -28.99 -7.72 9.62
CA ARG A 18 -27.58 -8.04 9.36
C ARG A 18 -26.69 -6.79 9.41
N ILE A 19 -27.11 -5.70 8.77
CA ILE A 19 -26.38 -4.42 8.81
C ILE A 19 -26.32 -3.89 10.26
N SER A 20 -27.38 -4.04 11.05
CA SER A 20 -27.37 -3.63 12.47
C SER A 20 -26.37 -4.44 13.28
N GLN A 21 -26.30 -5.76 13.07
CA GLN A 21 -25.32 -6.62 13.73
C GLN A 21 -23.89 -6.23 13.36
N LEU A 22 -23.60 -6.06 12.07
CA LEU A 22 -22.27 -5.64 11.60
C LEU A 22 -21.88 -4.26 12.14
N ASN A 23 -22.83 -3.32 12.25
CA ASN A 23 -22.57 -2.02 12.89
C ASN A 23 -22.14 -2.16 14.35
N SER A 24 -22.80 -3.03 15.12
CA SER A 24 -22.43 -3.29 16.51
C SER A 24 -21.00 -3.83 16.60
N GLU A 25 -20.67 -4.80 15.77
CA GLU A 25 -19.33 -5.38 15.74
C GLU A 25 -18.28 -4.34 15.34
N VAL A 26 -18.52 -3.56 14.28
CA VAL A 26 -17.62 -2.46 13.88
C VAL A 26 -17.45 -1.43 15.00
N ALA A 27 -18.50 -1.17 15.79
CA ALA A 27 -18.43 -0.26 16.93
C ALA A 27 -17.57 -0.82 18.08
N GLU A 28 -17.55 -2.13 18.29
CA GLU A 28 -16.63 -2.78 19.25
C GLU A 28 -15.16 -2.52 18.89
N PHE A 29 -14.87 -2.40 17.59
CA PHE A 29 -13.54 -2.06 17.07
C PHE A 29 -13.23 -0.56 17.01
N ALA A 30 -14.17 0.32 17.38
CA ALA A 30 -13.98 1.76 17.25
C ALA A 30 -12.84 2.28 18.12
N SER A 31 -12.69 1.79 19.35
CA SER A 31 -11.60 2.19 20.25
C SER A 31 -10.25 1.75 19.72
N VAL A 32 -10.13 0.50 19.23
CA VAL A 32 -8.93 -0.02 18.59
C VAL A 32 -8.54 0.83 17.38
N ARG A 33 -9.52 1.15 16.53
CA ARG A 33 -9.33 1.98 15.35
C ARG A 33 -8.88 3.40 15.72
N GLU A 34 -9.49 4.00 16.73
CA GLU A 34 -9.13 5.34 17.20
C GLU A 34 -7.74 5.36 17.83
N ASP A 35 -7.37 4.36 18.63
CA ASP A 35 -6.04 4.23 19.21
C ASP A 35 -4.98 4.19 18.10
N VAL A 36 -5.17 3.33 17.11
CA VAL A 36 -4.24 3.19 15.97
C VAL A 36 -4.19 4.48 15.15
N PHE A 37 -5.35 5.07 14.86
CA PHE A 37 -5.42 6.31 14.08
C PHE A 37 -4.78 7.50 14.80
N ASN A 38 -4.99 7.63 16.11
CA ASN A 38 -4.39 8.69 16.91
C ASN A 38 -2.86 8.55 16.94
N GLN A 39 -2.33 7.33 17.09
CA GLN A 39 -0.90 7.06 16.97
C GLN A 39 -0.33 7.48 15.61
N MET A 40 -1.08 7.26 14.52
CA MET A 40 -0.68 7.77 13.19
C MET A 40 -0.69 9.32 13.13
N LEU A 41 -1.68 9.97 13.74
CA LEU A 41 -1.86 11.43 13.69
C LEU A 41 -0.87 12.21 14.55
N GLU A 42 -0.47 11.67 15.71
CA GLU A 42 0.50 12.30 16.62
C GLU A 42 1.85 12.57 15.95
N ARG A 43 2.11 11.95 14.79
CA ARG A 43 3.35 12.10 14.01
C ARG A 43 3.33 13.16 12.93
N GLY A 44 2.23 13.90 12.81
CA GLY A 44 2.26 15.21 12.15
C GLY A 44 2.40 15.18 10.64
N LYS A 45 2.14 14.06 9.94
CA LYS A 45 1.97 14.06 8.48
C LYS A 45 0.51 14.44 8.16
N PRO A 46 0.21 15.71 7.78
CA PRO A 46 -1.15 16.13 7.44
C PRO A 46 -1.77 15.29 6.30
N GLU A 47 -0.93 14.63 5.49
CA GLU A 47 -1.32 13.73 4.41
C GLU A 47 -2.22 12.58 4.90
N TYR A 48 -2.02 12.06 6.12
CA TYR A 48 -2.84 10.98 6.65
C TYR A 48 -4.30 11.41 6.87
N LYS A 49 -4.52 12.65 7.33
CA LYS A 49 -5.88 13.21 7.50
C LYS A 49 -6.60 13.29 6.17
N TRP A 50 -5.91 13.75 5.13
CA TRP A 50 -6.48 13.85 3.79
C TRP A 50 -6.75 12.48 3.17
N PHE A 51 -5.85 11.51 3.38
CA PHE A 51 -6.04 10.15 2.87
C PHE A 51 -7.24 9.47 3.52
N ILE A 52 -7.36 9.54 4.86
CA ILE A 52 -8.52 8.97 5.56
C ILE A 52 -9.81 9.71 5.19
N LEU A 53 -9.77 11.03 5.03
CA LEU A 53 -10.92 11.76 4.51
C LEU A 53 -11.33 11.26 3.12
N GLY A 54 -10.35 11.02 2.24
CA GLY A 54 -10.55 10.39 0.94
C GLY A 54 -11.22 9.00 1.06
N ILE A 55 -10.69 8.12 1.90
CA ILE A 55 -11.29 6.80 2.16
C ILE A 55 -12.72 6.95 2.68
N ARG A 56 -12.99 7.88 3.59
CA ARG A 56 -14.34 8.11 4.14
C ARG A 56 -15.33 8.62 3.09
N ILE A 57 -14.85 9.43 2.14
CA ILE A 57 -15.64 9.86 0.98
C ILE A 57 -15.90 8.66 0.07
N LEU A 58 -14.88 7.87 -0.28
CA LEU A 58 -15.02 6.65 -1.08
C LEU A 58 -15.98 5.65 -0.44
N ARG A 59 -15.90 5.48 0.88
CA ARG A 59 -16.85 4.71 1.70
C ARG A 59 -18.29 5.16 1.42
N ARG A 60 -18.59 6.46 1.53
CA ARG A 60 -19.96 6.97 1.27
C ARG A 60 -20.43 6.68 -0.16
N LEU A 61 -19.51 6.56 -1.10
CA LEU A 61 -19.80 6.38 -2.52
C LEU A 61 -19.82 4.91 -2.97
N SER A 62 -19.19 4.00 -2.21
CA SER A 62 -19.06 2.57 -2.57
C SER A 62 -20.38 1.80 -2.59
N GLY A 63 -21.46 2.36 -2.02
CA GLY A 63 -22.81 1.77 -2.04
C GLY A 63 -22.97 0.46 -1.25
N SER A 64 -21.90 -0.09 -0.68
CA SER A 64 -21.89 -1.29 0.18
C SER A 64 -21.31 -0.94 1.54
N PHE A 65 -22.05 -1.32 2.58
CA PHE A 65 -21.64 -1.16 3.97
C PHE A 65 -20.35 -1.94 4.26
N GLU A 66 -20.27 -3.16 3.74
CA GLU A 66 -19.17 -4.09 3.95
C GLU A 66 -17.88 -3.57 3.33
N ARG A 67 -17.92 -3.20 2.04
CA ARG A 67 -16.76 -2.65 1.31
C ARG A 67 -16.27 -1.34 1.91
N SER A 68 -17.20 -0.47 2.28
CA SER A 68 -16.95 0.79 2.98
C SER A 68 -16.11 0.63 4.24
N HIS A 69 -16.57 -0.22 5.16
CA HIS A 69 -15.91 -0.45 6.43
C HIS A 69 -14.65 -1.27 6.26
N LEU A 70 -14.61 -2.18 5.28
CA LEU A 70 -13.41 -2.91 4.93
C LEU A 70 -12.28 -1.95 4.56
N MET A 71 -12.49 -1.03 3.62
CA MET A 71 -11.42 -0.15 3.13
C MET A 71 -10.80 0.70 4.25
N GLU A 72 -11.63 1.27 5.13
CA GLU A 72 -11.15 2.10 6.24
C GLU A 72 -10.38 1.26 7.29
N ASN A 73 -10.95 0.16 7.75
CA ASN A 73 -10.29 -0.67 8.77
C ASN A 73 -9.04 -1.37 8.23
N TYR A 74 -9.08 -1.83 6.99
CA TYR A 74 -7.94 -2.50 6.35
C TYR A 74 -6.78 -1.53 6.15
N TYR A 75 -7.04 -0.31 5.69
CA TYR A 75 -6.00 0.71 5.58
C TYR A 75 -5.36 1.02 6.94
N ILE A 76 -6.17 1.17 7.99
CA ILE A 76 -5.69 1.46 9.35
C ILE A 76 -4.82 0.31 9.88
N ALA A 77 -5.26 -0.94 9.71
CA ALA A 77 -4.51 -2.12 10.12
C ALA A 77 -3.17 -2.22 9.36
N MET A 78 -3.22 -2.17 8.03
CA MET A 78 -2.02 -2.28 7.19
C MET A 78 -1.03 -1.14 7.44
N ARG A 79 -1.53 0.10 7.59
CA ARG A 79 -0.65 1.23 7.84
C ARG A 79 0.02 1.16 9.21
N PHE A 80 -0.65 0.61 10.22
CA PHE A 80 0.00 0.37 11.50
C PHE A 80 1.07 -0.72 11.41
N VAL A 81 0.81 -1.81 10.68
CA VAL A 81 1.83 -2.85 10.47
C VAL A 81 3.05 -2.28 9.74
N ASP A 82 2.83 -1.50 8.70
CA ASP A 82 3.85 -0.75 7.96
C ASP A 82 4.64 0.19 8.89
N ASP A 83 3.96 0.99 9.72
CA ASP A 83 4.63 1.87 10.69
C ASP A 83 5.47 1.08 11.72
N VAL A 84 5.06 -0.13 12.14
CA VAL A 84 5.88 -1.00 13.02
C VAL A 84 7.09 -1.54 12.25
N ALA A 85 6.88 -2.00 11.01
CA ALA A 85 7.94 -2.51 10.12
C ALA A 85 9.02 -1.44 9.86
N ASP A 86 8.58 -0.22 9.55
CA ASP A 86 9.38 0.98 9.34
C ASP A 86 10.00 1.51 10.62
N GLY A 87 9.70 0.92 11.78
CA GLY A 87 10.16 1.39 13.09
C GLY A 87 9.75 2.84 13.34
N ASP A 88 8.72 3.29 12.63
CA ASP A 88 8.06 4.53 12.93
C ASP A 88 7.46 4.34 14.32
N VAL A 89 6.54 3.38 14.55
CA VAL A 89 5.91 3.16 15.89
C VAL A 89 6.75 2.26 16.79
N PRO A 90 6.65 2.41 18.14
CA PRO A 90 7.26 1.45 19.05
C PRO A 90 6.79 0.03 18.74
N LEU A 91 7.71 -0.92 18.85
CA LEU A 91 7.38 -2.33 18.74
C LEU A 91 6.35 -2.70 19.81
N PRO A 92 5.22 -3.35 19.46
CA PRO A 92 4.26 -3.81 20.46
C PRO A 92 4.88 -4.80 21.45
N ASP A 93 4.33 -4.85 22.66
CA ASP A 93 4.81 -5.76 23.70
C ASP A 93 4.69 -7.23 23.25
N GLY A 94 5.71 -8.04 23.60
CA GLY A 94 5.73 -9.48 23.33
C GLY A 94 6.35 -9.89 22.00
N TYR A 95 6.81 -8.94 21.18
CA TYR A 95 7.53 -9.22 19.93
C TYR A 95 9.02 -8.95 20.08
N ALA A 96 9.85 -9.76 19.42
CA ALA A 96 11.31 -9.65 19.51
C ALA A 96 11.90 -8.61 18.56
N SER A 97 11.24 -8.36 17.43
CA SER A 97 11.66 -7.40 16.40
C SER A 97 10.48 -7.00 15.51
N SER A 98 10.65 -5.98 14.68
CA SER A 98 9.63 -5.62 13.68
C SER A 98 9.40 -6.72 12.64
N ALA A 99 10.45 -7.45 12.25
CA ALA A 99 10.33 -8.62 11.37
C ALA A 99 9.54 -9.77 12.02
N ASP A 100 9.79 -10.03 13.31
CA ASP A 100 9.03 -11.01 14.10
C ASP A 100 7.54 -10.63 14.20
N TYR A 101 7.26 -9.35 14.41
CA TYR A 101 5.89 -8.82 14.40
C TYR A 101 5.18 -9.08 13.06
N VAL A 102 5.79 -8.72 11.93
CA VAL A 102 5.18 -8.93 10.60
C VAL A 102 5.03 -10.42 10.28
N GLN A 103 6.04 -11.24 10.57
CA GLN A 103 5.98 -12.69 10.38
C GLN A 103 4.81 -13.29 11.17
N GLN A 104 4.61 -12.86 12.41
CA GLN A 104 3.51 -13.34 13.22
C GLN A 104 2.14 -12.98 12.64
N LYS A 105 2.00 -11.84 11.95
CA LYS A 105 0.78 -11.51 11.19
C LYS A 105 0.54 -12.50 10.08
N ILE A 106 1.55 -12.79 9.27
CA ILE A 106 1.47 -13.79 8.18
C ILE A 106 1.07 -15.16 8.76
N ASP A 107 1.71 -15.60 9.84
CA ASP A 107 1.43 -16.89 10.47
C ASP A 107 -0.02 -16.96 10.99
N ASN A 108 -0.52 -15.89 11.61
CA ASN A 108 -1.89 -15.83 12.08
C ASN A 108 -2.91 -15.93 10.93
N LEU A 109 -2.64 -15.27 9.80
CA LEU A 109 -3.50 -15.32 8.61
C LEU A 109 -3.51 -16.69 7.94
N THR A 110 -2.34 -17.32 7.81
CA THR A 110 -2.18 -18.58 7.08
C THR A 110 -2.56 -19.80 7.91
N ALA A 111 -2.20 -19.81 9.20
CA ALA A 111 -2.46 -20.95 10.10
C ALA A 111 -3.81 -20.85 10.85
N ARG A 112 -4.60 -19.79 10.62
CA ARG A 112 -5.84 -19.47 11.35
C ARG A 112 -5.63 -19.43 12.87
N GLY A 113 -4.53 -18.78 13.27
CA GLY A 113 -4.17 -18.61 14.68
C GLY A 113 -5.20 -17.78 15.45
N LEU A 114 -5.14 -17.85 16.78
CA LEU A 114 -5.89 -16.91 17.62
C LEU A 114 -5.24 -15.51 17.52
N PRO A 115 -6.05 -14.44 17.47
CA PRO A 115 -5.54 -13.07 17.52
C PRO A 115 -4.63 -12.87 18.74
N LYS A 116 -3.43 -12.34 18.52
CA LYS A 116 -2.47 -12.03 19.60
C LYS A 116 -2.55 -10.57 20.02
N ASP A 117 -3.00 -9.69 19.14
CA ASP A 117 -3.21 -8.28 19.45
C ASP A 117 -4.40 -7.67 18.71
N LYS A 118 -4.58 -6.37 18.96
CA LYS A 118 -5.64 -5.53 18.40
C LYS A 118 -5.63 -5.50 16.86
N VAL A 119 -4.46 -5.62 16.22
CA VAL A 119 -4.35 -5.57 14.75
C VAL A 119 -4.82 -6.89 14.15
N ASP A 120 -4.53 -8.02 14.79
CA ASP A 120 -5.07 -9.32 14.38
C ASP A 120 -6.61 -9.36 14.43
N GLU A 121 -7.20 -8.76 15.47
CA GLU A 121 -8.66 -8.67 15.55
C GLU A 121 -9.24 -7.73 14.47
N LEU A 122 -8.54 -6.64 14.11
CA LEU A 122 -8.92 -5.80 12.97
C LEU A 122 -8.86 -6.57 11.65
N PHE A 123 -7.83 -7.38 11.43
CA PHE A 123 -7.73 -8.23 10.24
C PHE A 123 -8.89 -9.23 10.17
N LYS A 124 -9.21 -9.88 11.28
CA LYS A 124 -10.36 -10.78 11.37
C LYS A 124 -11.68 -10.09 11.02
N LEU A 125 -11.89 -8.86 11.49
CA LEU A 125 -13.03 -8.04 11.06
C LEU A 125 -12.99 -7.79 9.54
N CYS A 126 -11.83 -7.43 8.99
CA CYS A 126 -11.67 -7.18 7.55
C CYS A 126 -12.02 -8.41 6.70
N PHE A 127 -11.50 -9.60 7.03
CA PHE A 127 -11.86 -10.82 6.28
C PHE A 127 -13.33 -11.17 6.40
N LYS A 128 -13.95 -10.93 7.55
CA LYS A 128 -15.39 -11.08 7.70
C LYS A 128 -16.14 -10.14 6.75
N LEU A 129 -15.80 -8.86 6.72
CA LEU A 129 -16.43 -7.88 5.84
C LEU A 129 -16.22 -8.23 4.35
N ALA A 130 -15.02 -8.67 3.96
CA ALA A 130 -14.74 -9.13 2.60
C ALA A 130 -15.64 -10.32 2.22
N LYS A 131 -15.74 -11.32 3.11
CA LYS A 131 -16.60 -12.50 2.92
C LYS A 131 -18.07 -12.12 2.78
N GLU A 132 -18.58 -11.23 3.63
CA GLU A 132 -19.97 -10.73 3.53
C GLU A 132 -20.22 -9.95 2.23
N ALA A 133 -19.19 -9.30 1.70
CA ALA A 133 -19.23 -8.63 0.41
C ALA A 133 -19.00 -9.58 -0.79
N GLY A 134 -18.79 -10.87 -0.54
CA GLY A 134 -18.69 -11.92 -1.57
C GLY A 134 -17.31 -12.09 -2.20
N PHE A 135 -16.22 -11.72 -1.52
CA PHE A 135 -14.85 -11.92 -2.01
C PHE A 135 -13.87 -12.26 -0.88
N ASP A 136 -12.63 -12.59 -1.24
CA ASP A 136 -11.53 -12.87 -0.33
C ASP A 136 -10.31 -12.00 -0.68
N ILE A 137 -9.60 -11.53 0.34
CA ILE A 137 -8.39 -10.70 0.24
C ILE A 137 -7.18 -11.34 0.95
N SER A 138 -7.29 -12.61 1.35
CA SER A 138 -6.25 -13.30 2.13
C SER A 138 -4.91 -13.36 1.39
N GLU A 139 -4.93 -13.75 0.11
CA GLU A 139 -3.73 -13.81 -0.73
C GLU A 139 -3.07 -12.44 -0.85
N GLU A 140 -3.85 -11.40 -1.16
CA GLU A 140 -3.31 -10.04 -1.27
C GLU A 140 -2.80 -9.48 0.05
N THR A 141 -3.41 -9.85 1.17
CA THR A 141 -2.92 -9.45 2.49
C THR A 141 -1.58 -10.09 2.79
N VAL A 142 -1.43 -11.39 2.51
CA VAL A 142 -0.16 -12.12 2.69
C VAL A 142 0.92 -11.50 1.80
N ASP A 143 0.62 -11.20 0.54
CA ASP A 143 1.56 -10.58 -0.38
C ASP A 143 2.12 -9.25 0.16
N ILE A 144 1.24 -8.35 0.61
CA ILE A 144 1.70 -7.07 1.16
C ILE A 144 2.56 -7.30 2.40
N LEU A 145 2.14 -8.19 3.31
CA LEU A 145 2.90 -8.51 4.51
C LEU A 145 4.25 -9.15 4.20
N GLU A 146 4.36 -10.02 3.19
CA GLU A 146 5.63 -10.59 2.76
C GLU A 146 6.57 -9.53 2.19
N SER A 147 6.05 -8.54 1.47
CA SER A 147 6.84 -7.38 1.05
C SER A 147 7.32 -6.55 2.25
N LEU A 148 6.47 -6.28 3.23
CA LEU A 148 6.87 -5.57 4.45
C LEU A 148 7.90 -6.36 5.26
N LEU A 149 7.76 -7.68 5.32
CA LEU A 149 8.69 -8.56 6.00
C LEU A 149 10.07 -8.54 5.35
N PHE A 150 10.14 -8.49 4.02
CA PHE A 150 11.39 -8.34 3.29
C PHE A 150 12.13 -7.07 3.70
N ASP A 151 11.45 -5.93 3.73
CA ASP A 151 12.03 -4.66 4.17
C ASP A 151 12.42 -4.70 5.65
N ALA A 152 11.57 -5.24 6.53
CA ALA A 152 11.86 -5.37 7.96
C ALA A 152 13.09 -6.24 8.25
N LYS A 153 13.30 -7.33 7.49
CA LYS A 153 14.46 -8.23 7.64
C LYS A 153 15.78 -7.60 7.21
N ARG A 154 15.76 -6.78 6.16
CA ARG A 154 16.98 -6.20 5.56
C ARG A 154 17.31 -4.81 6.08
N LYS A 155 16.42 -4.17 6.83
CA LYS A 155 16.64 -2.85 7.41
C LYS A 155 17.95 -2.77 8.20
N GLY A 156 18.68 -1.67 8.06
CA GLY A 156 19.98 -1.44 8.70
C GLY A 156 21.15 -2.21 8.08
N THR A 157 20.92 -3.25 7.28
CA THR A 157 22.00 -4.08 6.71
C THR A 157 22.74 -3.38 5.57
N HIS A 158 22.05 -2.49 4.84
CA HIS A 158 22.49 -1.94 3.57
C HIS A 158 22.87 -3.00 2.53
N GLN A 159 22.30 -4.20 2.63
CA GLN A 159 22.52 -5.26 1.66
C GLN A 159 22.02 -4.82 0.27
N ILE A 160 22.83 -5.08 -0.75
CA ILE A 160 22.48 -4.85 -2.15
C ILE A 160 21.91 -6.16 -2.70
N PHE A 161 20.73 -6.08 -3.27
CA PHE A 161 20.00 -7.22 -3.82
C PHE A 161 19.98 -7.18 -5.34
N SER A 162 19.78 -8.33 -5.97
CA SER A 162 19.57 -8.39 -7.42
C SER A 162 18.29 -7.64 -7.81
N GLY A 163 18.25 -7.14 -9.05
CA GLY A 163 17.05 -6.51 -9.60
C GLY A 163 15.86 -7.47 -9.62
N GLN A 164 16.10 -8.78 -9.80
CA GLN A 164 15.06 -9.80 -9.77
C GLN A 164 14.46 -9.97 -8.37
N GLU A 165 15.29 -9.97 -7.32
CA GLU A 165 14.81 -10.12 -5.95
C GLU A 165 14.02 -8.87 -5.50
N LEU A 166 14.52 -7.68 -5.80
CA LEU A 166 13.77 -6.43 -5.57
C LEU A 166 12.44 -6.41 -6.35
N TYR A 167 12.44 -6.92 -7.58
CA TYR A 167 11.22 -7.05 -8.37
C TYR A 167 10.24 -8.07 -7.77
N ASP A 168 10.71 -9.23 -7.32
CA ASP A 168 9.83 -10.23 -6.74
C ASP A 168 9.12 -9.68 -5.49
N HIS A 169 9.82 -8.95 -4.63
CA HIS A 169 9.19 -8.36 -3.45
C HIS A 169 8.30 -7.15 -3.76
N PHE A 170 8.74 -6.20 -4.59
CA PHE A 170 7.95 -4.97 -4.82
C PHE A 170 6.92 -5.08 -5.93
N TYR A 171 7.17 -5.90 -6.94
CA TYR A 171 6.24 -6.06 -8.05
C TYR A 171 5.29 -7.22 -7.86
N LYS A 172 5.81 -8.41 -7.53
CA LYS A 172 4.94 -9.58 -7.43
C LYS A 172 4.16 -9.60 -6.14
N LEU A 173 4.69 -9.06 -5.05
CA LEU A 173 4.02 -9.09 -3.75
C LEU A 173 3.31 -7.75 -3.47
N ASP A 174 4.05 -6.65 -3.31
CA ASP A 174 3.45 -5.33 -2.99
C ASP A 174 2.43 -4.87 -4.05
N ILE A 175 2.84 -4.73 -5.31
CA ILE A 175 1.92 -4.24 -6.38
C ILE A 175 0.74 -5.19 -6.60
N ARG A 176 0.96 -6.52 -6.60
CA ARG A 176 -0.13 -7.51 -6.75
C ARG A 176 -1.12 -7.42 -5.59
N GLY A 177 -0.62 -7.42 -4.37
CA GLY A 177 -1.45 -7.37 -3.17
C GLY A 177 -2.24 -6.07 -3.09
N VAL A 178 -1.57 -4.92 -3.26
CA VAL A 178 -2.24 -3.61 -3.16
C VAL A 178 -3.27 -3.41 -4.27
N ILE A 179 -2.91 -3.60 -5.53
CA ILE A 179 -3.84 -3.37 -6.65
C ILE A 179 -4.93 -4.44 -6.67
N GLY A 180 -4.59 -5.71 -6.49
CA GLY A 180 -5.55 -6.82 -6.46
C GLY A 180 -6.59 -6.64 -5.35
N GLY A 181 -6.13 -6.32 -4.14
CA GLY A 181 -6.99 -6.08 -2.99
C GLY A 181 -7.88 -4.86 -3.19
N ALA A 182 -7.32 -3.76 -3.73
CA ALA A 182 -8.08 -2.55 -4.02
C ALA A 182 -9.16 -2.77 -5.09
N LEU A 183 -8.88 -3.53 -6.15
CA LEU A 183 -9.87 -3.87 -7.18
C LEU A 183 -11.04 -4.64 -6.56
N LYS A 184 -10.75 -5.69 -5.80
CA LYS A 184 -11.77 -6.49 -5.09
C LYS A 184 -12.60 -5.64 -4.12
N ALA A 185 -11.94 -4.82 -3.31
CA ALA A 185 -12.59 -3.95 -2.34
C ALA A 185 -13.48 -2.88 -2.99
N CYS A 186 -13.10 -2.38 -4.17
CA CYS A 186 -13.88 -1.41 -4.94
C CYS A 186 -14.96 -2.05 -5.82
N GLY A 187 -15.00 -3.39 -5.91
CA GLY A 187 -15.91 -4.11 -6.79
C GLY A 187 -15.57 -4.04 -8.27
N GLU A 188 -14.32 -3.78 -8.58
CA GLU A 188 -13.79 -3.86 -9.94
C GLU A 188 -13.44 -5.31 -10.31
N SER A 189 -13.34 -5.58 -11.61
CA SER A 189 -12.90 -6.90 -12.08
C SER A 189 -11.42 -7.13 -11.76
N PRO A 190 -11.03 -8.29 -11.19
CA PRO A 190 -9.62 -8.66 -11.03
C PRO A 190 -8.84 -8.68 -12.36
N GLU A 191 -9.51 -8.91 -13.49
CA GLU A 191 -8.90 -8.91 -14.82
C GLU A 191 -8.31 -7.53 -15.20
N HIS A 192 -8.83 -6.46 -14.59
CA HIS A 192 -8.31 -5.09 -14.77
C HIS A 192 -6.89 -4.92 -14.22
N PHE A 193 -6.41 -5.85 -13.39
CA PHE A 193 -5.06 -5.81 -12.81
C PHE A 193 -3.99 -5.61 -13.89
N SER A 194 -4.01 -6.39 -14.97
CA SER A 194 -3.01 -6.34 -16.05
C SER A 194 -2.92 -4.98 -16.75
N ALA A 195 -4.03 -4.24 -16.78
CA ALA A 195 -4.09 -2.90 -17.37
C ALA A 195 -3.57 -1.83 -16.40
N ILE A 196 -3.76 -2.01 -15.08
CA ILE A 196 -3.37 -1.04 -14.04
C ILE A 196 -1.94 -1.27 -13.56
N GLN A 197 -1.44 -2.50 -13.62
CA GLN A 197 -0.12 -2.92 -13.15
C GLN A 197 1.03 -1.99 -13.56
N PRO A 198 1.13 -1.47 -14.81
CA PRO A 198 2.19 -0.52 -15.15
C PRO A 198 2.16 0.78 -14.33
N LEU A 199 0.97 1.26 -13.93
CA LEU A 199 0.86 2.40 -13.02
C LEU A 199 1.39 2.05 -11.63
N GLY A 200 1.15 0.84 -11.14
CA GLY A 200 1.73 0.33 -9.89
C GLY A 200 3.25 0.35 -9.92
N GLU A 201 3.85 -0.15 -11.01
CA GLU A 201 5.31 -0.12 -11.20
C GLU A 201 5.86 1.31 -11.21
N ALA A 202 5.18 2.20 -11.92
CA ALA A 202 5.55 3.60 -11.98
C ALA A 202 5.48 4.26 -10.60
N ASP A 203 4.46 3.94 -9.80
CA ASP A 203 4.30 4.46 -8.43
C ASP A 203 5.40 3.93 -7.49
N ARG A 204 5.78 2.65 -7.63
CA ARG A 204 6.91 2.09 -6.87
C ARG A 204 8.24 2.75 -7.23
N ILE A 205 8.49 2.98 -8.53
CA ILE A 205 9.66 3.76 -8.97
C ILE A 205 9.62 5.17 -8.37
N TYR A 206 8.44 5.81 -8.39
CA TYR A 206 8.25 7.11 -7.78
C TYR A 206 8.60 7.10 -6.29
N TYR A 207 8.14 6.11 -5.50
CA TYR A 207 8.50 6.01 -4.08
C TYR A 207 9.99 5.74 -3.86
N ASN A 208 10.59 4.79 -4.59
CA ASN A 208 12.02 4.51 -4.49
C ASN A 208 12.87 5.77 -4.76
N LEU A 209 12.48 6.61 -5.72
CA LEU A 209 13.16 7.87 -6.01
C LEU A 209 12.87 8.94 -4.95
N ARG A 210 11.62 9.07 -4.53
CA ARG A 210 11.18 10.08 -3.57
C ARG A 210 11.81 9.88 -2.20
N ASP A 211 11.96 8.63 -1.78
CA ASP A 211 12.38 8.25 -0.43
C ASP A 211 13.82 7.72 -0.40
N LEU A 212 14.56 7.77 -1.53
CA LEU A 212 15.93 7.27 -1.66
C LEU A 212 16.83 7.69 -0.49
N LYS A 213 16.74 8.95 -0.04
CA LYS A 213 17.55 9.46 1.07
C LYS A 213 17.17 8.82 2.40
N GLU A 214 15.88 8.73 2.68
CA GLU A 214 15.31 8.17 3.90
C GLU A 214 15.57 6.66 3.97
N ASP A 215 15.39 5.95 2.86
CA ASP A 215 15.69 4.52 2.70
C ASP A 215 17.17 4.23 2.98
N LEU A 216 18.08 4.96 2.33
CA LEU A 216 19.52 4.79 2.56
C LEU A 216 19.90 5.07 4.01
N LYS A 217 19.26 6.06 4.66
CA LYS A 217 19.46 6.34 6.10
C LYS A 217 18.96 5.20 6.98
N ALA A 218 17.87 4.54 6.60
CA ALA A 218 17.35 3.35 7.27
C ALA A 218 18.16 2.07 6.93
N GLY A 219 19.16 2.16 6.06
CA GLY A 219 19.95 1.03 5.59
C GLY A 219 19.21 0.13 4.61
N LEU A 220 18.22 0.67 3.90
CA LEU A 220 17.52 0.03 2.79
C LEU A 220 18.14 0.51 1.47
N VAL A 221 18.69 -0.43 0.70
CA VAL A 221 19.22 -0.13 -0.64
C VAL A 221 18.26 -0.67 -1.68
N ASN A 222 17.66 0.25 -2.45
CA ASN A 222 16.69 -0.06 -3.52
C ASN A 222 17.31 0.06 -4.94
N ILE A 223 18.63 0.29 -5.01
CA ILE A 223 19.41 0.21 -6.25
C ILE A 223 19.88 -1.23 -6.40
N SER A 224 19.61 -1.83 -7.56
CA SER A 224 19.95 -3.22 -7.81
C SER A 224 21.45 -3.45 -7.89
N ALA A 225 21.91 -4.68 -7.64
CA ALA A 225 23.31 -5.07 -7.80
C ALA A 225 23.82 -4.80 -9.23
N GLU A 226 22.99 -5.07 -10.23
CA GLU A 226 23.29 -4.87 -11.64
C GLU A 226 23.44 -3.37 -11.97
N ASP A 227 22.59 -2.52 -11.42
CA ASP A 227 22.72 -1.07 -11.56
C ASP A 227 23.95 -0.54 -10.82
N CYS A 228 24.25 -1.08 -9.63
CA CYS A 228 25.42 -0.73 -8.86
C CYS A 228 26.72 -1.04 -9.62
N GLU A 229 26.82 -2.23 -10.20
CA GLU A 229 27.96 -2.63 -11.02
C GLU A 229 28.08 -1.75 -12.27
N ARG A 230 26.99 -1.60 -13.03
CA ARG A 230 26.97 -0.83 -14.28
C ARG A 230 27.29 0.66 -14.11
N LEU A 231 26.92 1.24 -12.97
CA LEU A 231 27.03 2.67 -12.70
C LEU A 231 28.13 3.02 -11.68
N ASP A 232 28.98 2.04 -11.33
CA ASP A 232 30.07 2.18 -10.37
C ASP A 232 29.60 2.74 -9.01
N ILE A 233 28.44 2.28 -8.54
CA ILE A 233 27.85 2.68 -7.27
C ILE A 233 28.24 1.65 -6.21
N THR A 234 29.19 2.02 -5.36
CA THR A 234 29.62 1.16 -4.24
C THR A 234 28.76 1.37 -3.00
N ILE A 235 28.81 0.40 -2.08
CA ILE A 235 28.14 0.51 -0.79
C ILE A 235 28.64 1.70 0.04
N ASP A 236 29.93 2.02 -0.04
CA ASP A 236 30.54 3.17 0.65
C ASP A 236 30.01 4.49 0.09
N THR A 237 29.79 4.56 -1.23
CA THR A 237 29.11 5.69 -1.86
C THR A 237 27.73 5.88 -1.26
N LEU A 238 26.93 4.81 -1.16
CA LEU A 238 25.55 4.84 -0.66
C LEU A 238 25.44 5.15 0.83
N LYS A 239 26.37 4.66 1.65
CA LYS A 239 26.44 4.96 3.09
C LYS A 239 26.90 6.38 3.40
N SER A 240 27.71 6.97 2.51
CA SER A 240 28.20 8.33 2.67
C SER A 240 27.20 9.36 2.14
N ARG A 241 27.28 10.63 2.58
CA ARG A 241 26.48 11.70 1.96
C ARG A 241 26.86 12.01 0.50
N LYS A 242 27.89 11.35 -0.06
CA LYS A 242 28.37 11.58 -1.42
C LYS A 242 27.43 11.05 -2.50
N TYR A 243 26.53 10.10 -2.19
CA TYR A 243 25.56 9.58 -3.16
C TYR A 243 24.77 10.70 -3.87
N LYS A 244 24.48 11.81 -3.17
CA LYS A 244 23.78 12.99 -3.69
C LYS A 244 24.45 13.65 -4.90
N ASN A 245 25.76 13.46 -5.06
CA ASN A 245 26.56 14.03 -6.14
C ASN A 245 27.27 12.96 -6.97
N HIS A 246 27.02 11.67 -6.69
CA HIS A 246 27.70 10.57 -7.37
C HIS A 246 27.13 10.39 -8.79
N PRO A 247 27.94 10.50 -9.86
CA PRO A 247 27.44 10.46 -11.25
C PRO A 247 26.55 9.25 -11.54
N GLY A 248 26.94 8.07 -11.04
CA GLY A 248 26.16 6.85 -11.17
C GLY A 248 24.78 6.93 -10.53
N VAL A 249 24.67 7.50 -9.32
CA VAL A 249 23.39 7.63 -8.61
C VAL A 249 22.48 8.64 -9.32
N LEU A 250 23.04 9.77 -9.79
CA LEU A 250 22.29 10.76 -10.55
C LEU A 250 21.77 10.19 -11.88
N GLN A 251 22.60 9.39 -12.55
CA GLN A 251 22.22 8.72 -13.78
C GLN A 251 21.13 7.67 -13.53
N TRP A 252 21.28 6.85 -12.48
CA TRP A 252 20.26 5.89 -12.07
C TRP A 252 18.90 6.57 -11.82
N CYS A 253 18.87 7.68 -11.06
CA CYS A 253 17.64 8.43 -10.80
C CYS A 253 16.94 8.87 -12.10
N LYS A 254 17.70 9.36 -13.07
CA LYS A 254 17.17 9.78 -14.38
C LYS A 254 16.64 8.60 -15.20
N GLU A 255 17.35 7.48 -15.19
CA GLU A 255 16.94 6.26 -15.89
C GLU A 255 15.65 5.68 -15.32
N GLN A 256 15.55 5.58 -13.99
CA GLN A 256 14.34 5.13 -13.31
C GLN A 256 13.17 6.08 -13.59
N ALA A 257 13.37 7.39 -13.51
CA ALA A 257 12.31 8.35 -13.82
C ALA A 257 11.79 8.23 -15.27
N LYS A 258 12.69 8.02 -16.25
CA LYS A 258 12.29 7.76 -17.64
C LYS A 258 11.51 6.45 -17.76
N LYS A 259 11.98 5.37 -17.12
CA LYS A 259 11.28 4.08 -17.09
C LYS A 259 9.86 4.23 -16.53
N GLY A 260 9.70 4.93 -15.41
CA GLY A 260 8.39 5.17 -14.81
C GLY A 260 7.47 6.02 -15.69
N LEU A 261 7.99 6.99 -16.45
CA LEU A 261 7.18 7.74 -17.44
C LEU A 261 6.69 6.83 -18.58
N THR A 262 7.53 5.94 -19.10
CA THR A 262 7.13 4.95 -20.11
C THR A 262 6.05 4.01 -19.59
N LEU A 263 6.15 3.56 -18.34
CA LEU A 263 5.14 2.73 -17.69
C LEU A 263 3.79 3.46 -17.53
N ILE A 264 3.80 4.77 -17.25
CA ILE A 264 2.58 5.58 -17.21
C ILE A 264 1.94 5.67 -18.60
N GLU A 265 2.72 5.88 -19.65
CA GLU A 265 2.21 5.89 -21.03
C GLU A 265 1.59 4.54 -21.42
N GLU A 266 2.24 3.45 -21.02
CA GLU A 266 1.74 2.09 -21.21
C GLU A 266 0.42 1.85 -20.46
N TYR A 267 0.34 2.24 -19.19
CA TYR A 267 -0.91 2.22 -18.43
C TYR A 267 -2.01 3.01 -19.15
N GLN A 268 -1.74 4.24 -19.58
CA GLN A 268 -2.72 5.08 -20.29
C GLN A 268 -3.21 4.43 -21.59
N LYS A 269 -2.37 3.64 -22.26
CA LYS A 269 -2.76 2.85 -23.44
C LYS A 269 -3.66 1.68 -23.04
N ARG A 270 -3.21 0.82 -22.13
CA ARG A 270 -3.93 -0.40 -21.70
C ARG A 270 -5.26 -0.08 -21.01
N LYS A 271 -5.31 1.02 -20.26
CA LYS A 271 -6.52 1.49 -19.56
C LYS A 271 -7.70 1.75 -20.50
N LYS A 272 -7.46 2.09 -21.77
CA LYS A 272 -8.52 2.32 -22.76
C LYS A 272 -9.34 1.06 -23.05
N ASP A 273 -8.77 -0.11 -22.77
CA ASP A 273 -9.37 -1.41 -23.04
C ASP A 273 -10.21 -1.94 -21.85
N ILE A 274 -10.25 -1.20 -20.73
CA ILE A 274 -11.04 -1.56 -19.54
C ILE A 274 -12.04 -0.47 -19.16
N HIS A 275 -13.11 -0.85 -18.47
CA HIS A 275 -14.11 0.08 -17.96
C HIS A 275 -14.08 0.12 -16.44
N LEU A 276 -13.37 1.12 -15.89
CA LEU A 276 -13.36 1.39 -14.46
C LEU A 276 -14.54 2.26 -14.05
N GLN A 277 -15.01 2.08 -12.82
CA GLN A 277 -15.92 3.04 -12.21
C GLN A 277 -15.26 4.43 -12.18
N VAL A 278 -16.03 5.46 -12.51
CA VAL A 278 -15.55 6.85 -12.65
C VAL A 278 -14.78 7.34 -11.42
N LEU A 279 -15.21 6.96 -10.22
CA LEU A 279 -14.54 7.37 -8.98
C LEU A 279 -13.15 6.74 -8.84
N ILE A 280 -13.00 5.46 -9.20
CA ILE A 280 -11.73 4.75 -9.20
C ILE A 280 -10.82 5.34 -10.28
N ASP A 281 -11.36 5.61 -11.46
CA ASP A 281 -10.65 6.26 -12.56
C ASP A 281 -10.02 7.59 -12.14
N VAL A 282 -10.83 8.44 -11.49
CA VAL A 282 -10.39 9.74 -10.96
C VAL A 282 -9.38 9.58 -9.84
N ALA A 283 -9.59 8.64 -8.91
CA ALA A 283 -8.65 8.37 -7.82
C ALA A 283 -7.28 7.94 -8.35
N LEU A 284 -7.23 6.99 -9.29
CA LEU A 284 -5.99 6.55 -9.94
C LEU A 284 -5.26 7.71 -10.61
N LYS A 285 -6.01 8.55 -11.34
CA LYS A 285 -5.45 9.69 -12.06
C LYS A 285 -4.85 10.74 -11.11
N LEU A 286 -5.56 11.11 -10.06
CA LEU A 286 -5.17 12.22 -9.19
C LEU A 286 -4.16 11.81 -8.12
N ALA A 287 -4.36 10.67 -7.47
CA ALA A 287 -3.55 10.25 -6.33
C ALA A 287 -2.21 9.63 -6.76
N PHE A 288 -2.19 8.95 -7.90
CA PHE A 288 -1.04 8.16 -8.37
C PHE A 288 -0.45 8.73 -9.66
N GLU A 289 -1.20 8.70 -10.76
CA GLU A 289 -0.69 9.03 -12.10
C GLU A 289 -0.12 10.46 -12.18
N ALA A 290 -0.92 11.48 -11.86
CA ALA A 290 -0.52 12.88 -12.01
C ALA A 290 0.68 13.23 -11.12
N LYS A 291 0.69 12.70 -9.89
CA LYS A 291 1.74 12.94 -8.89
C LYS A 291 3.06 12.30 -9.32
N ALA A 292 3.03 11.02 -9.66
CA ALA A 292 4.20 10.28 -10.11
C ALA A 292 4.74 10.87 -11.42
N LYS A 293 3.87 11.16 -12.40
CA LYS A 293 4.25 11.77 -13.68
C LYS A 293 4.95 13.12 -13.50
N ALA A 294 4.38 14.02 -12.70
CA ALA A 294 4.97 15.33 -12.46
C ALA A 294 6.34 15.24 -11.77
N PHE A 295 6.48 14.37 -10.77
CA PHE A 295 7.76 14.15 -10.10
C PHE A 295 8.81 13.57 -11.04
N MET A 296 8.48 12.51 -11.77
CA MET A 296 9.42 11.82 -12.65
C MET A 296 9.81 12.68 -13.87
N ALA A 297 8.90 13.52 -14.39
CA ALA A 297 9.25 14.48 -15.43
C ALA A 297 10.37 15.43 -15.00
N ASP A 298 10.28 15.98 -13.78
CA ASP A 298 11.31 16.87 -13.24
C ASP A 298 12.64 16.12 -13.02
N VAL A 299 12.60 14.91 -12.45
CA VAL A 299 13.79 14.08 -12.22
C VAL A 299 14.46 13.70 -13.54
N ALA A 300 13.70 13.31 -14.56
CA ALA A 300 14.20 12.94 -15.88
C ALA A 300 14.90 14.12 -16.59
N GLN A 301 14.47 15.36 -16.32
CA GLN A 301 15.11 16.59 -16.80
C GLN A 301 16.35 16.98 -15.97
N GLY A 302 16.67 16.23 -14.91
CA GLY A 302 17.84 16.46 -14.05
C GLY A 302 17.58 17.33 -12.83
N ASN A 303 16.32 17.68 -12.52
CA ASN A 303 15.97 18.37 -11.29
C ASN A 303 15.94 17.39 -10.09
N LEU A 304 17.12 17.05 -9.60
CA LEU A 304 17.29 16.07 -8.51
C LEU A 304 17.11 16.67 -7.11
N LYS A 305 16.85 17.98 -7.00
CA LYS A 305 16.54 18.62 -5.71
C LYS A 305 15.35 17.94 -5.02
N ARG A 306 14.36 17.50 -5.80
CA ARG A 306 13.16 16.81 -5.28
C ARG A 306 13.43 15.42 -4.72
N VAL A 307 14.51 14.76 -5.15
CA VAL A 307 14.97 13.46 -4.64
C VAL A 307 15.72 13.64 -3.33
N PHE A 308 16.56 14.68 -3.21
CA PHE A 308 17.54 14.76 -2.12
C PHE A 308 17.21 15.76 -0.99
N ASP A 309 16.33 16.74 -1.24
CA ASP A 309 16.17 17.92 -0.37
C ASP A 309 14.73 18.15 0.13
N ARG A 310 13.87 17.12 0.12
CA ARG A 310 12.43 17.24 0.46
C ARG A 310 12.12 17.58 1.92
N HIS A 311 13.13 17.83 2.75
CA HIS A 311 13.00 18.14 4.18
C HIS A 311 13.93 19.29 4.65
N ALA A 312 14.25 20.23 3.77
CA ALA A 312 14.86 21.52 4.16
C ALA A 312 13.79 22.61 4.23
#